data_AF-A0A2M7Q5H2-F1
#
_entry.id   AF-A0A2M7Q5H2-F1
#
_cell.length_a   1.000
_cell.length_b   1.000
_cell.length_c   1.000
_cell.angle_alpha   90.00
_cell.angle_beta   90.00
_cell.angle_gamma   90.00
#
_symmetry.space_group_name_H-M   'P 1'
#
loop_
_entity.id
_entity.type
_entity.pdbx_description
1 polymer ?
#
loop_
_entity_poly.entity_id
_entity_poly.type
_entity_poly.pdbx_seq_one_letter_code
_entity_poly.pdbx_strand_id
1 'polypeptide(L)'
;MVPTTATTGQVAWPSDASERAQLANAGIGVNRPTSCTYIGEPSCTSLAGLGPEAINGLLSLKNFCSDCVITITAGTEYWLHGNKNTEISSNPTRHKPGGNAVDLSLNNSTLNEKIVDLGTPISSGCSTGALYEIGNAIYVNEVIPGNPPHWHVCY
;
A
#
# COMPACT_ATOMS: atom_id res chain seq x y z
N MET A 1 13.54 -7.46 25.37
CA MET A 1 12.84 -7.77 24.10
C MET A 1 13.48 -9.03 23.55
N VAL A 2 12.72 -10.09 23.34
CA VAL A 2 13.25 -11.35 22.79
C VAL A 2 13.18 -11.23 21.26
N PRO A 3 14.29 -11.41 20.52
CA PRO A 3 14.23 -11.48 19.08
C PRO A 3 13.58 -12.82 18.73
N THR A 4 12.39 -12.78 18.14
CA THR A 4 11.74 -13.96 17.57
C THR A 4 12.59 -14.41 16.39
N THR A 5 13.34 -15.49 16.57
CA THR A 5 14.08 -16.14 15.49
C THR A 5 13.08 -16.63 14.46
N ALA A 6 13.29 -16.25 13.19
CA ALA A 6 12.57 -16.80 12.05
C ALA A 6 12.54 -18.33 12.17
N THR A 7 11.36 -18.91 12.01
CA THR A 7 11.21 -20.37 12.01
C THR A 7 11.94 -20.93 10.79
N THR A 8 12.66 -22.03 10.98
CA THR A 8 13.36 -22.77 9.91
C THR A 8 12.43 -22.98 8.71
N GLY A 9 12.72 -22.31 7.59
CA GLY A 9 11.95 -22.35 6.34
C GLY A 9 11.39 -21.01 5.86
N GLN A 10 11.45 -19.94 6.65
CA GLN A 10 11.02 -18.60 6.23
C GLN A 10 12.05 -17.93 5.31
N VAL A 11 11.59 -17.42 4.17
CA VAL A 11 12.43 -16.68 3.23
C VAL A 11 12.57 -15.24 3.73
N ALA A 12 13.79 -14.81 4.03
CA ALA A 12 14.08 -13.46 4.51
C ALA A 12 13.59 -12.38 3.54
N TRP A 13 13.13 -11.26 4.10
CA TRP A 13 12.60 -10.12 3.35
C TRP A 13 13.50 -8.89 3.52
N PRO A 14 13.76 -8.12 2.44
CA PRO A 14 14.59 -6.92 2.52
C PRO A 14 13.98 -5.84 3.43
N SER A 15 14.87 -5.00 3.96
CA SER A 15 14.48 -3.78 4.68
C SER A 15 13.80 -2.78 3.73
N ASP A 16 12.84 -2.01 4.27
CA ASP A 16 12.13 -0.92 3.58
C ASP A 16 12.38 0.45 4.26
N ALA A 17 13.47 0.55 5.04
CA ALA A 17 13.77 1.73 5.85
C ALA A 17 13.94 3.01 5.01
N SER A 18 14.43 2.88 3.78
CA SER A 18 14.59 3.99 2.83
C SER A 18 13.22 4.56 2.43
N GLU A 19 12.33 3.70 1.96
CA GLU A 19 10.98 4.03 1.52
C GLU A 19 10.17 4.63 2.67
N ARG A 20 10.25 4.01 3.86
CA ARG A 20 9.61 4.55 5.07
C ARG A 20 10.13 5.93 5.44
N ALA A 21 11.45 6.14 5.42
CA ALA A 21 12.03 7.44 5.75
C ALA A 21 11.58 8.51 4.75
N GLN A 22 11.55 8.19 3.46
CA GLN A 22 11.10 9.11 2.42
C GLN A 22 9.64 9.54 2.62
N LEU A 23 8.74 8.59 2.91
CA LEU A 23 7.33 8.86 3.14
C LEU A 23 7.08 9.58 4.47
N ALA A 24 7.79 9.18 5.53
CA ALA A 24 7.70 9.82 6.84
C ALA A 24 8.15 11.29 6.79
N ASN A 25 9.17 11.63 6.00
CA ASN A 25 9.61 13.01 5.78
C ASN A 25 8.54 13.89 5.14
N ALA A 26 7.57 13.30 4.42
CA ALA A 26 6.40 13.99 3.89
C ALA A 26 5.18 13.95 4.84
N GLY A 27 5.30 13.33 6.01
CA GLY A 27 4.20 13.15 6.96
C GLY A 27 3.21 12.05 6.54
N ILE A 28 3.65 11.08 5.75
CA ILE A 28 2.86 9.89 5.37
C ILE A 28 3.24 8.75 6.32
N GLY A 29 2.24 8.21 7.01
CA GLY A 29 2.41 7.14 7.98
C GLY A 29 2.22 5.74 7.40
N VAL A 30 2.63 4.74 8.17
CA VAL A 30 2.35 3.32 7.94
C VAL A 30 1.68 2.77 9.19
N ASN A 31 0.56 2.04 9.04
CA ASN A 31 -0.22 1.51 10.17
C ASN A 31 0.60 0.57 11.08
N ARG A 32 1.58 -0.13 10.51
CA ARG A 32 2.53 -0.98 11.23
C ARG A 32 3.90 -0.29 11.30
N PRO A 33 4.40 0.01 12.52
CA PRO A 33 5.68 0.71 12.69
C PRO A 33 6.88 -0.17 12.29
N THR A 34 6.72 -1.48 12.32
CA THR A 34 7.75 -2.46 11.96
C THR A 34 7.59 -2.92 10.51
N SER A 35 8.72 -3.00 9.81
CA SER A 35 8.81 -3.64 8.51
C SER A 35 8.68 -5.16 8.62
N CYS A 36 8.25 -5.80 7.54
CA CYS A 36 8.33 -7.25 7.43
C CYS A 36 9.79 -7.69 7.27
N THR A 37 10.15 -8.79 7.91
CA THR A 37 11.49 -9.39 7.95
C THR A 37 11.55 -10.74 7.22
N TYR A 38 10.40 -11.33 6.89
CA TYR A 38 10.29 -12.52 6.05
C TYR A 38 8.96 -12.56 5.27
N ILE A 39 8.93 -13.32 4.19
CA ILE A 39 7.72 -13.55 3.37
C ILE A 39 6.70 -14.31 4.21
N GLY A 40 5.47 -13.78 4.32
CA GLY A 40 4.40 -14.38 5.12
C GLY A 40 4.32 -13.84 6.55
N GLU A 41 5.15 -12.88 6.94
CA GLU A 41 5.09 -12.31 8.29
C GLU A 41 3.73 -11.64 8.56
N PRO A 42 3.02 -12.02 9.63
CA PRO A 42 1.79 -11.37 10.00
C PRO A 42 2.06 -10.04 10.73
N SER A 43 1.08 -9.15 10.73
CA SER A 43 1.08 -7.90 11.52
C SER A 43 2.22 -6.91 11.23
N CYS A 44 2.85 -7.03 10.07
CA CYS A 44 3.75 -6.04 9.51
C CYS A 44 3.10 -5.42 8.26
N THR A 45 3.70 -4.33 7.78
CA THR A 45 3.47 -3.81 6.44
C THR A 45 4.83 -3.74 5.77
N SER A 46 4.94 -3.95 4.46
CA SER A 46 6.23 -3.81 3.79
C SER A 46 6.16 -2.82 2.64
N LEU A 47 7.12 -1.91 2.60
CA LEU A 47 7.34 -1.01 1.47
C LEU A 47 8.59 -1.38 0.66
N ALA A 48 9.14 -2.58 0.89
CA ALA A 48 10.46 -2.94 0.36
C ALA A 48 10.41 -3.06 -1.16
N GLY A 49 11.15 -2.18 -1.85
CA GLY A 49 11.11 -2.10 -3.30
C GLY A 49 9.79 -1.56 -3.85
N LEU A 50 9.00 -0.82 -3.07
CA LEU A 50 7.83 -0.12 -3.58
C LEU A 50 8.24 0.75 -4.77
N GLY A 51 7.52 0.65 -5.88
CA GLY A 51 7.92 1.30 -7.11
C GLY A 51 7.92 2.84 -7.01
N PRO A 52 8.79 3.51 -7.77
CA PRO A 52 8.96 4.96 -7.68
C PRO A 52 7.71 5.74 -8.06
N GLU A 53 6.85 5.21 -8.94
CA GLU A 53 5.57 5.83 -9.29
C GLU A 53 4.63 5.88 -8.10
N ALA A 54 4.57 4.81 -7.30
CA ALA A 54 3.78 4.80 -6.08
C ALA A 54 4.32 5.78 -5.03
N ILE A 55 5.63 5.80 -4.81
CA ILE A 55 6.24 6.76 -3.87
C ILE A 55 5.95 8.21 -4.33
N ASN A 56 6.21 8.53 -5.59
CA ASN A 56 5.99 9.88 -6.11
C ASN A 56 4.51 10.27 -6.06
N GLY A 57 3.62 9.35 -6.41
CA GLY A 57 2.19 9.61 -6.37
C GLY A 57 1.63 9.80 -4.96
N LEU A 58 2.18 9.10 -3.95
CA LEU A 58 1.87 9.35 -2.53
C LEU A 58 2.32 10.73 -2.08
N LEU A 59 3.52 11.16 -2.49
CA LEU A 59 4.03 12.51 -2.23
C LEU A 59 3.17 13.57 -2.91
N SER A 60 2.73 13.34 -4.15
CA SER A 60 1.80 14.22 -4.86
C SER A 60 0.45 14.31 -4.15
N LEU A 61 -0.13 13.19 -3.73
CA LEU A 61 -1.38 13.17 -2.96
C LEU A 61 -1.27 13.98 -1.66
N LYS A 62 -0.15 13.83 -0.93
CA LYS A 62 0.13 14.62 0.28
C LYS A 62 0.26 16.12 -0.01
N ASN A 63 0.84 16.49 -1.15
CA ASN A 63 0.91 17.89 -1.57
C ASN A 63 -0.47 18.46 -1.94
N PHE A 64 -1.33 17.66 -2.58
CA PHE A 64 -2.71 18.07 -2.89
C PHE A 64 -3.60 18.15 -1.64
N CYS A 65 -3.23 17.42 -0.58
CA CYS A 65 -3.93 17.42 0.70
C CYS A 65 -2.95 17.52 1.88
N SER A 66 -2.44 18.73 2.10
CA SER A 66 -1.44 18.99 3.14
C SER A 66 -1.93 18.61 4.55
N ASP A 67 -3.23 18.73 4.81
CA ASP A 67 -3.90 18.44 6.07
C ASP A 67 -4.41 16.99 6.18
N CYS A 68 -4.42 16.22 5.09
CA CYS A 68 -4.80 14.81 5.13
C CYS A 68 -3.80 13.99 5.96
N VAL A 69 -4.36 13.10 6.79
CA VAL A 69 -3.59 12.02 7.41
C VAL A 69 -3.61 10.83 6.45
N ILE A 70 -2.50 10.63 5.74
CA ILE A 70 -2.31 9.47 4.86
C ILE A 70 -1.63 8.37 5.67
N THR A 71 -2.29 7.21 5.77
CA THR A 71 -1.76 6.03 6.43
C THR A 71 -1.79 4.86 5.46
N ILE A 72 -0.61 4.35 5.11
CA ILE A 72 -0.46 3.13 4.31
C ILE A 72 -0.80 1.92 5.17
N THR A 73 -1.61 1.02 4.62
CA THR A 73 -2.05 -0.21 5.28
C THR A 73 -1.49 -1.48 4.65
N ALA A 74 -1.10 -1.42 3.38
CA ALA A 74 -0.37 -2.47 2.67
C ALA A 74 0.48 -1.85 1.54
N GLY A 75 1.61 -2.46 1.21
CA GLY A 75 2.51 -2.05 0.13
C GLY A 75 2.90 -3.22 -0.75
N THR A 76 3.93 -3.96 -0.37
CA THR A 76 4.60 -4.98 -1.21
C THR A 76 4.40 -6.42 -0.71
N GLU A 77 3.44 -6.63 0.18
CA GLU A 77 3.07 -7.94 0.76
C GLU A 77 2.38 -8.89 -0.24
N TYR A 78 3.04 -9.24 -1.35
CA TYR A 78 2.43 -10.01 -2.45
C TYR A 78 1.87 -11.38 -2.02
N TRP A 79 2.43 -11.97 -0.97
CA TRP A 79 1.95 -13.22 -0.37
C TRP A 79 0.56 -13.09 0.28
N LEU A 80 0.10 -11.88 0.62
CA LEU A 80 -1.25 -11.62 1.11
C LEU A 80 -2.21 -11.23 -0.03
N HIS A 81 -1.71 -10.49 -1.03
CA HIS A 81 -2.53 -9.85 -2.06
C HIS A 81 -2.59 -10.62 -3.40
N GLY A 82 -1.92 -11.77 -3.51
CA GLY A 82 -1.84 -12.55 -4.74
C GLY A 82 -2.27 -14.00 -4.59
N ASN A 83 -3.47 -14.23 -4.06
CA ASN A 83 -4.05 -15.56 -3.88
C ASN A 83 -3.16 -16.51 -3.05
N LYS A 84 -2.39 -15.97 -2.11
CA LYS A 84 -1.42 -16.72 -1.28
C LYS A 84 -0.27 -17.36 -2.07
N ASN A 85 -0.02 -16.93 -3.31
CA ASN A 85 1.14 -17.35 -4.08
C ASN A 85 2.41 -16.67 -3.51
N THR A 86 3.34 -17.47 -2.99
CA THR A 86 4.62 -17.01 -2.44
C THR A 86 5.74 -16.94 -3.48
N GLU A 87 5.46 -17.26 -4.74
CA GLU A 87 6.39 -17.09 -5.85
C GLU A 87 6.12 -15.75 -6.56
N ILE A 88 7.03 -14.80 -6.41
CA ILE A 88 6.86 -13.43 -6.93
C ILE A 88 6.70 -13.38 -8.46
N SER A 89 7.35 -14.27 -9.21
CA SER A 89 7.35 -14.31 -10.68
C SER A 89 5.97 -14.69 -11.25
N SER A 90 5.22 -15.50 -10.54
CA SER A 90 3.89 -16.00 -10.94
C SER A 90 2.76 -15.33 -10.16
N ASN A 91 3.07 -14.40 -9.26
CA ASN A 91 2.07 -13.70 -8.47
C ASN A 91 1.41 -12.55 -9.27
N PRO A 92 0.07 -12.57 -9.43
CA PRO A 92 -0.66 -11.60 -10.27
C PRO A 92 -0.81 -10.22 -9.62
N THR A 93 -0.54 -10.09 -8.32
CA THR A 93 -0.76 -8.83 -7.60
C THR A 93 0.24 -7.75 -8.01
N ARG A 94 -0.21 -6.50 -7.86
CA ARG A 94 0.63 -5.31 -7.99
C ARG A 94 1.29 -4.91 -6.66
N HIS A 95 0.87 -5.49 -5.53
CA HIS A 95 1.50 -5.34 -4.22
C HIS A 95 2.79 -6.16 -4.11
N LYS A 96 3.80 -5.86 -4.93
CA LYS A 96 5.08 -6.58 -4.97
C LYS A 96 6.23 -5.61 -5.20
N PRO A 97 7.49 -5.99 -4.90
CA PRO A 97 8.65 -5.22 -5.29
C PRO A 97 8.63 -4.85 -6.78
N GLY A 98 8.92 -3.58 -7.10
CA GLY A 98 8.80 -2.97 -8.43
C GLY A 98 7.36 -2.70 -8.87
N GLY A 99 6.37 -3.12 -8.10
CA GLY A 99 4.96 -2.82 -8.32
C GLY A 99 4.57 -1.43 -7.81
N ASN A 100 3.48 -0.92 -8.35
CA ASN A 100 2.99 0.44 -8.09
C ASN A 100 1.59 0.43 -7.46
N ALA A 101 1.29 -0.57 -6.63
CA ALA A 101 0.06 -0.60 -5.84
C ALA A 101 0.34 -0.44 -4.34
N VAL A 102 -0.54 0.27 -3.66
CA VAL A 102 -0.48 0.56 -2.22
C VAL A 102 -1.91 0.70 -1.69
N ASP A 103 -2.15 0.21 -0.47
CA ASP A 103 -3.43 0.38 0.19
C ASP A 103 -3.35 1.52 1.21
N LEU A 104 -4.34 2.41 1.21
CA LEU A 104 -4.47 3.51 2.16
C LEU A 104 -5.68 3.33 3.05
N SER A 105 -5.54 3.72 4.31
CA SER A 105 -6.61 3.71 5.30
C SER A 105 -7.78 4.62 4.91
N LEU A 106 -9.01 4.12 5.06
CA LEU A 106 -10.24 4.92 4.99
C LEU A 106 -10.56 5.67 6.31
N ASN A 107 -9.72 5.59 7.34
CA ASN A 107 -10.02 6.18 8.66
C ASN A 107 -9.84 7.70 8.74
N ASN A 108 -9.50 8.37 7.63
CA ASN A 108 -9.39 9.83 7.55
C ASN A 108 -10.45 10.38 6.60
N SER A 109 -11.51 10.99 7.13
CA SER A 109 -12.61 11.52 6.31
C SER A 109 -12.15 12.60 5.34
N THR A 110 -11.23 13.47 5.75
CA THR A 110 -10.66 14.53 4.90
C THR A 110 -9.98 13.95 3.66
N LEU A 111 -9.19 12.88 3.81
CA LEU A 111 -8.57 12.17 2.69
C LEU A 111 -9.61 11.55 1.76
N ASN A 112 -10.62 10.90 2.33
CA ASN A 112 -11.66 10.25 1.56
C ASN A 112 -12.45 11.26 0.72
N GLU A 113 -12.90 12.35 1.35
CA GLU A 113 -13.57 13.46 0.67
C GLU A 113 -12.68 14.07 -0.41
N LYS A 114 -11.40 14.29 -0.10
CA LYS A 114 -10.45 14.86 -1.07
C LYS A 114 -10.23 13.98 -2.29
N ILE A 115 -10.14 12.65 -2.12
CA ILE A 115 -10.01 11.71 -3.24
C ILE A 115 -11.26 11.76 -4.12
N VAL A 116 -12.44 11.78 -3.51
CA VAL A 116 -13.72 11.86 -4.24
C VAL A 116 -13.88 13.21 -4.96
N ASP A 117 -13.49 14.31 -4.33
CA ASP A 117 -13.63 15.67 -4.87
C ASP A 117 -12.64 15.96 -6.00
N LEU A 118 -11.39 15.47 -5.90
CA LEU A 118 -10.39 15.63 -6.95
C LEU A 118 -10.55 14.62 -8.08
N GLY A 119 -11.12 13.46 -7.78
CA GLY A 119 -11.16 12.30 -8.65
C GLY A 119 -12.22 12.41 -9.74
N THR A 120 -11.84 12.02 -10.95
CA THR A 120 -12.82 11.75 -12.02
C THR A 120 -13.34 10.33 -11.84
N PRO A 121 -14.67 10.11 -11.68
CA PRO A 121 -15.21 8.76 -11.59
C PRO A 121 -15.00 7.99 -12.90
N ILE A 122 -14.52 6.75 -12.81
CA ILE A 122 -14.30 5.87 -13.97
C ILE A 122 -14.98 4.51 -13.77
N SER A 123 -15.17 3.75 -14.85
CA SER A 123 -15.89 2.46 -14.83
C SER A 123 -15.00 1.22 -14.86
N SER A 124 -13.68 1.39 -15.05
CA SER A 124 -12.72 0.29 -15.09
C SER A 124 -11.37 0.74 -14.55
N GLY A 125 -10.66 -0.14 -13.86
CA GLY A 125 -9.35 0.15 -13.29
C GLY A 125 -8.66 -1.11 -12.79
N CYS A 126 -7.77 -0.95 -11.82
CA CYS A 126 -6.91 -2.04 -11.35
C CYS A 126 -7.55 -2.98 -10.32
N SER A 127 -8.68 -2.60 -9.74
CA SER A 127 -9.47 -3.46 -8.86
C SER A 127 -10.97 -3.16 -8.95
N THR A 128 -11.78 -3.81 -8.10
CA THR A 128 -13.24 -3.69 -8.05
C THR A 128 -13.68 -2.78 -6.92
N GLY A 129 -14.51 -1.79 -7.22
CA GLY A 129 -15.02 -0.83 -6.23
C GLY A 129 -15.49 0.46 -6.90
N ALA A 130 -15.71 1.51 -6.12
CA ALA A 130 -15.87 2.85 -6.69
C ALA A 130 -14.49 3.37 -7.09
N LEU A 131 -14.32 3.76 -8.36
CA LEU A 131 -13.02 4.15 -8.92
C LEU A 131 -12.96 5.65 -9.20
N TYR A 132 -11.83 6.25 -8.86
CA TYR A 132 -11.54 7.67 -9.05
C TYR A 132 -10.15 7.83 -9.65
N GLU A 133 -10.05 8.49 -10.80
CA GLU A 133 -8.78 8.84 -11.44
C GLU A 133 -8.32 10.23 -10.97
N ILE A 134 -7.09 10.31 -10.45
CA ILE A 134 -6.43 11.58 -10.09
C ILE A 134 -5.02 11.56 -10.69
N GLY A 135 -4.80 12.36 -11.74
CA GLY A 135 -3.53 12.32 -12.46
C GLY A 135 -3.31 10.97 -13.13
N ASN A 136 -2.19 10.30 -12.84
CA ASN A 136 -1.89 8.95 -13.32
C ASN A 136 -2.32 7.84 -12.35
N ALA A 137 -2.98 8.18 -11.25
CA ALA A 137 -3.34 7.24 -10.20
C ALA A 137 -4.83 6.89 -10.25
N ILE A 138 -5.14 5.62 -10.04
CA ILE A 138 -6.50 5.12 -9.85
C ILE A 138 -6.69 4.76 -8.38
N TYR A 139 -7.63 5.41 -7.73
CA TYR A 139 -8.05 5.15 -6.35
C TYR A 139 -9.33 4.33 -6.38
N VAL A 140 -9.28 3.13 -5.79
CA VAL A 140 -10.44 2.23 -5.72
C VAL A 140 -10.86 2.13 -4.26
N ASN A 141 -12.10 2.54 -3.94
CA ASN A 141 -12.70 2.22 -2.65
C ASN A 141 -13.07 0.73 -2.69
N GLU A 142 -12.13 -0.10 -2.26
CA GLU A 142 -12.22 -1.54 -2.35
C GLU A 142 -12.95 -2.10 -1.12
N VAL A 143 -14.06 -2.80 -1.37
CA VAL A 143 -14.87 -3.45 -0.34
C VAL A 143 -14.98 -4.93 -0.68
N ILE A 144 -14.05 -5.73 -0.15
CA ILE A 144 -14.01 -7.18 -0.34
C ILE A 144 -14.45 -7.88 0.95
N PRO A 145 -15.32 -8.92 0.89
CA PRO A 145 -15.68 -9.70 2.06
C PRO A 145 -14.45 -10.24 2.81
N GLY A 146 -14.37 -9.94 4.10
CA GLY A 146 -13.28 -10.39 4.97
C GLY A 146 -12.02 -9.52 4.98
N ASN A 147 -11.98 -8.43 4.19
CA ASN A 147 -10.94 -7.42 4.27
C ASN A 147 -11.57 -6.08 4.72
N PRO A 148 -11.02 -5.38 5.73
CA PRO A 148 -11.47 -4.03 6.05
C PRO A 148 -11.44 -3.12 4.80
N PRO A 149 -12.46 -2.28 4.61
CA PRO A 149 -12.46 -1.30 3.53
C PRO A 149 -11.20 -0.42 3.56
N HIS A 150 -10.64 -0.17 2.38
CA HIS A 150 -9.46 0.67 2.20
C HIS A 150 -9.47 1.27 0.78
N TRP A 151 -8.60 2.24 0.55
CA TRP A 151 -8.29 2.70 -0.80
C TRP A 151 -7.21 1.81 -1.39
N HIS A 152 -7.54 1.01 -2.40
CA HIS A 152 -6.54 0.33 -3.23
C HIS A 152 -6.10 1.30 -4.33
N VAL A 153 -4.83 1.71 -4.29
CA VAL A 153 -4.32 2.76 -5.18
C VAL A 153 -3.29 2.18 -6.13
N CYS A 154 -3.44 2.50 -7.42
CA CYS A 154 -2.59 2.05 -8.49
C CYS A 154 -2.02 3.23 -9.26
N TYR A 155 -0.70 3.28 -9.39
CA TYR A 155 0.02 4.31 -10.15
C TYR A 155 0.53 3.79 -11.49
#